data_AF-A0A7Y8LKK7-F1
#
_entry.id   AF-A0A7Y8LKK7-F1
#
_cell.length_a   1.000
_cell.length_b   1.000
_cell.length_c   1.000
_cell.angle_alpha   90.00
_cell.angle_beta   90.00
_cell.angle_gamma   90.00
#
_symmetry.space_group_name_H-M   'P 1'
#
loop_
_entity.id
_entity.type
_entity.pdbx_description
1 polymer ?
#
loop_
_entity_poly.entity_id
_entity_poly.type
_entity_poly.pdbx_seq_one_letter_code
_entity_poly.pdbx_strand_id
1 'polypeptide(L)'
;MDWKEQYKSFLWIVGFFLFAYFMPIETESFKGAILAAFDLTKWYAREHVLLCLVPAFFIAGTIAVFVSQASIVKYFGAKAKKWLAYLVAAGSGTILAVCSCTVLPLFSSIHKRGAGLGPAIAFLYSGPAINILAIILTARILGLELGIARVIGAVSFSVIIGLIMAFIYHKEEKVKADAQIAMPEIDEARPIWQTALHFLILVAILVFVNWGKPADSNEGFWFFMFANKWFITGFLGIGFA
;
A
#
# COMPACT_ATOMS: atom_id res chain seq x y z
N MET A 1 9.57 -52.51 2.24
CA MET A 1 9.51 -51.55 1.13
C MET A 1 8.19 -50.82 1.25
N ASP A 2 8.19 -49.66 1.89
CA ASP A 2 6.96 -48.96 2.28
C ASP A 2 6.30 -48.24 1.10
N TRP A 3 5.39 -48.97 0.44
CA TRP A 3 4.63 -48.52 -0.74
C TRP A 3 3.87 -47.19 -0.50
N LYS A 4 3.48 -46.92 0.75
CA LYS A 4 2.74 -45.69 1.12
C LYS A 4 3.59 -44.42 1.03
N GLU A 5 4.91 -44.51 1.19
CA GLU A 5 5.80 -43.35 1.04
C GLU A 5 6.20 -43.10 -0.42
N GLN A 6 6.35 -44.16 -1.21
CA GLN A 6 6.85 -44.06 -2.60
C GLN A 6 5.75 -43.70 -3.62
N TYR A 7 4.48 -43.99 -3.33
CA TYR A 7 3.36 -43.67 -4.22
C TYR A 7 3.22 -42.17 -4.51
N LYS A 8 3.50 -41.29 -3.54
CA LYS A 8 3.46 -39.83 -3.73
C LYS A 8 4.52 -39.35 -4.70
N SER A 9 5.75 -39.87 -4.57
CA SER A 9 6.85 -39.55 -5.48
C SER A 9 6.58 -40.09 -6.89
N PHE A 10 6.03 -41.31 -6.99
CA PHE A 10 5.64 -41.89 -8.28
C PHE A 10 4.54 -41.07 -8.97
N LEU A 11 3.49 -40.66 -8.24
CA LEU A 11 2.45 -39.77 -8.76
C LEU A 11 3.01 -38.43 -9.23
N TRP A 12 3.96 -37.84 -8.50
CA TRP A 12 4.59 -36.58 -8.89
C TRP A 12 5.39 -36.73 -10.19
N ILE A 13 6.12 -37.83 -10.35
CA ILE A 13 6.88 -38.13 -11.56
C ILE A 13 5.94 -38.33 -12.75
N VAL A 14 4.89 -39.14 -12.59
CA VAL A 14 3.90 -39.39 -13.64
C VAL A 14 3.13 -38.11 -14.00
N GLY A 15 2.76 -37.30 -13.01
CA GLY A 15 2.08 -36.02 -13.22
C GLY A 15 2.95 -35.01 -13.97
N PHE A 16 4.22 -34.87 -13.59
CA PHE A 16 5.17 -34.02 -14.30
C PHE A 16 5.42 -34.51 -15.73
N PHE A 17 5.55 -35.82 -15.92
CA PHE A 17 5.72 -36.44 -17.24
C PHE A 17 4.50 -36.17 -18.15
N LEU A 18 3.28 -36.39 -17.65
CA LEU A 18 2.06 -36.11 -18.40
C LEU A 18 1.91 -34.61 -18.71
N PHE A 19 2.25 -33.74 -17.76
CA PHE A 19 2.25 -32.29 -17.98
C PHE A 19 3.22 -31.89 -19.09
N ALA A 20 4.46 -32.40 -19.08
CA ALA A 20 5.44 -32.15 -20.12
C ALA A 20 5.01 -32.73 -21.48
N TYR A 21 4.41 -33.92 -21.48
CA TYR A 21 3.94 -34.61 -22.68
C TYR A 21 2.76 -33.90 -23.36
N PHE A 22 1.79 -33.41 -22.57
CA PHE A 22 0.63 -32.69 -23.09
C PHE A 22 0.84 -31.19 -23.30
N MET A 23 2.02 -30.66 -22.96
CA MET A 23 2.32 -29.25 -23.13
C MET A 23 2.29 -28.91 -24.64
N PRO A 24 1.38 -28.03 -25.10
CA PRO A 24 1.20 -27.75 -26.52
C PRO A 24 2.24 -26.74 -27.01
N ILE A 25 3.53 -27.12 -26.93
CA ILE A 25 4.69 -26.27 -27.24
C ILE A 25 4.68 -25.85 -28.72
N GLU A 26 4.10 -26.66 -29.60
CA GLU A 26 4.10 -26.41 -31.04
C GLU A 26 3.05 -25.39 -31.49
N THR A 27 1.99 -25.18 -30.70
CA THR A 27 0.92 -24.24 -31.01
C THR A 27 1.43 -22.81 -30.94
N GLU A 28 1.23 -22.02 -32.01
CA GLU A 28 1.65 -20.60 -32.03
C GLU A 28 1.05 -19.78 -30.88
N SER A 29 -0.19 -20.06 -30.48
CA SER A 29 -0.83 -19.39 -29.34
C SER A 29 -0.09 -19.63 -28.02
N PHE A 30 0.46 -20.83 -27.80
CA PHE A 30 1.20 -21.16 -26.58
C PHE A 30 2.57 -20.50 -26.57
N LYS A 31 3.31 -20.54 -27.69
CA LYS A 31 4.58 -19.82 -27.84
C LYS A 31 4.40 -18.31 -27.66
N GLY A 32 3.36 -17.75 -28.28
CA GLY A 32 3.00 -16.34 -28.17
C GLY A 32 2.67 -15.94 -26.73
N ALA A 33 1.88 -16.75 -26.02
CA ALA A 33 1.54 -16.50 -24.62
C ALA A 33 2.78 -16.54 -23.70
N ILE A 34 3.69 -17.50 -23.90
CA ILE A 34 4.93 -17.60 -23.13
C ILE A 34 5.82 -16.38 -23.37
N LEU A 35 6.04 -16.01 -24.63
CA LEU A 35 6.87 -14.86 -24.97
C LEU A 35 6.27 -13.55 -24.44
N ALA A 36 4.95 -13.38 -24.57
CA ALA A 36 4.24 -12.24 -24.00
C ALA A 36 4.34 -12.20 -22.47
N ALA A 37 4.26 -13.35 -21.79
CA ALA A 37 4.43 -13.43 -20.34
C ALA A 37 5.84 -12.98 -19.91
N PHE A 38 6.89 -13.43 -20.61
CA PHE A 38 8.26 -12.99 -20.33
C PHE A 38 8.48 -11.50 -20.64
N ASP A 39 7.90 -10.99 -21.73
CA ASP A 39 8.01 -9.57 -22.08
C ASP A 39 7.28 -8.67 -21.07
N LEU A 40 6.07 -9.03 -20.68
CA LEU A 40 5.33 -8.36 -19.60
C LEU A 40 6.09 -8.40 -18.27
N THR A 41 6.68 -9.54 -17.93
CA THR A 41 7.48 -9.69 -16.70
C THR A 41 8.72 -8.79 -16.74
N LYS A 42 9.43 -8.75 -17.87
CA LYS A 42 10.59 -7.89 -18.08
C LYS A 42 10.21 -6.42 -17.99
N TRP A 43 9.09 -6.02 -18.60
CA TRP A 43 8.57 -4.66 -18.52
C TRP A 43 8.18 -4.29 -17.09
N TYR A 44 7.47 -5.16 -16.38
CA TYR A 44 7.09 -4.94 -14.98
C TYR A 44 8.32 -4.79 -14.08
N ALA A 45 9.32 -5.65 -14.23
CA ALA A 45 10.55 -5.59 -13.45
C ALA A 45 11.42 -4.35 -13.76
N ARG A 46 11.51 -3.95 -15.03
CA ARG A 46 12.32 -2.80 -15.44
C ARG A 46 11.65 -1.47 -15.12
N GLU A 47 10.38 -1.34 -15.46
CA GLU A 47 9.70 -0.05 -15.39
C GLU A 47 8.96 0.09 -14.06
N HIS A 48 8.12 -0.89 -13.71
CA HIS A 48 7.23 -0.77 -12.55
C HIS A 48 7.97 -0.96 -11.23
N VAL A 49 8.85 -1.96 -11.13
CA VAL A 49 9.59 -2.23 -9.88
C VAL A 49 10.62 -1.13 -9.61
N LEU A 50 11.42 -0.75 -10.59
CA LEU A 50 12.48 0.25 -10.38
C LEU A 50 11.94 1.67 -10.24
N LEU A 51 10.98 2.09 -11.08
CA LEU A 51 10.53 3.48 -11.07
C LEU A 51 9.41 3.76 -10.08
N CYS A 52 8.62 2.76 -9.69
CA CYS A 52 7.50 2.94 -8.77
C CYS A 52 7.75 2.27 -7.41
N LEU A 53 8.06 0.97 -7.40
CA LEU A 53 8.10 0.19 -6.17
C LEU A 53 9.31 0.52 -5.28
N VAL A 54 10.50 0.69 -5.86
CA VAL A 54 11.72 1.05 -5.11
C VAL A 54 11.59 2.43 -4.43
N PRO A 55 11.22 3.52 -5.13
CA PRO A 55 10.98 4.81 -4.49
C PRO A 55 9.86 4.75 -3.45
N ALA A 56 8.76 4.05 -3.75
CA ALA A 56 7.64 3.98 -2.84
C ALA A 56 7.97 3.20 -1.56
N PHE A 57 8.80 2.17 -1.61
CA PHE A 57 9.32 1.49 -0.42
C PHE A 57 10.27 2.36 0.38
N PHE A 58 11.10 3.17 -0.28
CA PHE A 58 11.96 4.12 0.40
C PHE A 58 11.15 5.18 1.14
N ILE A 59 10.12 5.73 0.48
CA ILE A 59 9.18 6.69 1.09
C ILE A 59 8.40 6.03 2.22
N ALA A 60 7.86 4.82 2.03
CA ALA A 60 7.15 4.09 3.07
C ALA A 60 8.04 3.79 4.28
N GLY A 61 9.31 3.42 4.05
CA GLY A 61 10.30 3.24 5.10
C GLY A 61 10.59 4.54 5.84
N THR A 62 10.72 5.65 5.10
CA THR A 62 10.89 6.99 5.66
C THR A 62 9.68 7.37 6.51
N ILE A 63 8.46 7.31 5.97
CA ILE A 63 7.20 7.53 6.70
C ILE A 63 7.14 6.63 7.93
N ALA A 64 7.53 5.36 7.85
CA ALA A 64 7.60 4.49 9.01
C ALA A 64 8.56 5.06 10.07
N VAL A 65 9.75 5.55 9.73
CA VAL A 65 10.64 6.20 10.71
C VAL A 65 10.04 7.48 11.29
N PHE A 66 9.34 8.27 10.48
CA PHE A 66 8.78 9.57 10.90
C PHE A 66 7.44 9.49 11.64
N VAL A 67 6.61 8.47 11.37
CA VAL A 67 5.38 8.21 12.12
C VAL A 67 5.77 7.62 13.46
N SER A 68 5.58 8.39 14.53
CA SER A 68 5.92 7.95 15.88
C SER A 68 5.07 6.73 16.28
N GLN A 69 5.69 5.78 17.00
CA GLN A 69 4.96 4.68 17.64
C GLN A 69 3.82 5.22 18.52
N ALA A 70 4.07 6.32 19.23
CA ALA A 70 3.09 6.95 20.11
C ALA A 70 1.83 7.42 19.37
N SER A 71 1.95 8.04 18.19
CA SER A 71 0.78 8.45 17.40
C SER A 71 0.01 7.24 16.85
N ILE A 72 0.71 6.16 16.47
CA ILE A 72 0.06 4.90 16.06
C ILE A 72 -0.73 4.30 17.23
N VAL A 73 -0.13 4.21 18.42
CA VAL A 73 -0.80 3.67 19.62
C VAL A 73 -1.97 4.57 20.05
N LYS A 74 -1.86 5.89 19.89
CA LYS A 74 -2.91 6.86 20.24
C LYS A 74 -4.15 6.75 19.35
N TYR A 75 -3.96 6.58 18.03
CA TYR A 75 -5.08 6.55 17.06
C TYR A 75 -5.51 5.14 16.65
N PHE A 76 -4.60 4.17 16.67
CA PHE A 76 -4.84 2.78 16.24
C PHE A 76 -4.66 1.75 17.37
N GLY A 77 -4.15 2.13 18.55
CA GLY A 77 -3.86 1.20 19.65
C GLY A 77 -5.08 0.78 20.46
N ALA A 78 -4.87 -0.16 21.37
CA ALA A 78 -5.94 -0.79 22.15
C ALA A 78 -6.76 0.17 23.04
N LYS A 79 -6.14 1.27 23.52
CA LYS A 79 -6.81 2.32 24.31
C LYS A 79 -7.62 3.31 23.47
N ALA A 80 -7.45 3.31 22.13
CA ALA A 80 -8.14 4.24 21.26
C ALA A 80 -9.64 3.91 21.13
N LYS A 81 -10.49 4.92 20.98
CA LYS A 81 -11.92 4.72 20.72
C LYS A 81 -12.06 3.97 19.39
N LYS A 82 -12.62 2.74 19.42
CA LYS A 82 -12.74 1.85 18.24
C LYS A 82 -13.25 2.58 17.00
N TRP A 83 -14.33 3.35 17.11
CA TRP A 83 -14.91 4.09 15.98
C TRP A 83 -13.95 5.13 15.37
N LEU A 84 -13.18 5.83 16.22
CA LEU A 84 -12.18 6.79 15.76
C LEU A 84 -11.04 6.08 15.01
N ALA A 85 -10.58 4.94 15.53
CA ALA A 85 -9.52 4.15 14.90
C ALA A 85 -9.93 3.66 13.50
N TYR A 86 -11.16 3.17 13.34
CA TYR A 86 -11.68 2.75 12.03
C TYR A 86 -11.87 3.92 11.06
N LEU A 87 -12.35 5.09 11.54
CA LEU A 87 -12.50 6.28 10.70
C LEU A 87 -11.16 6.81 10.22
N VAL A 88 -10.17 6.91 11.11
CA VAL A 88 -8.81 7.35 10.76
C VAL A 88 -8.13 6.33 9.83
N ALA A 89 -8.33 5.03 10.07
CA ALA A 89 -7.84 3.97 9.18
C ALA A 89 -8.46 4.04 7.77
N ALA A 90 -9.78 4.21 7.68
CA ALA A 90 -10.46 4.32 6.41
C ALA A 90 -10.09 5.62 5.67
N GLY A 91 -10.04 6.75 6.40
CA GLY A 91 -9.76 8.07 5.82
C GLY A 91 -8.29 8.32 5.45
N SER A 92 -7.34 7.71 6.16
CA SER A 92 -5.91 7.84 5.84
C SER A 92 -5.56 7.21 4.49
N GLY A 93 -6.32 6.22 4.03
CA GLY A 93 -6.20 5.65 2.68
C GLY A 93 -6.51 6.62 1.55
N THR A 94 -7.33 7.66 1.80
CA THR A 94 -7.61 8.70 0.80
C THR A 94 -6.41 9.62 0.56
N ILE A 95 -5.66 9.91 1.63
CA ILE A 95 -4.51 10.83 1.61
C ILE A 95 -3.27 10.10 1.09
N LEU A 96 -3.09 8.85 1.52
CA LEU A 96 -1.97 8.02 1.11
C LEU A 96 -2.32 7.34 -0.21
N ALA A 97 -1.85 7.90 -1.33
CA ALA A 97 -1.95 7.27 -2.64
C ALA A 97 -0.99 6.07 -2.75
N VAL A 98 -1.28 5.01 -1.98
CA VAL A 98 -0.48 3.78 -1.94
C VAL A 98 -1.09 2.69 -2.81
N CYS A 99 -0.23 1.98 -3.51
CA CYS A 99 -0.60 0.78 -4.26
C CYS A 99 -0.62 -0.45 -3.34
N SER A 100 -1.22 -1.55 -3.82
CA SER A 100 -1.25 -2.84 -3.13
C SER A 100 0.14 -3.33 -2.72
N CYS A 101 1.18 -3.00 -3.49
CA CYS A 101 2.56 -3.38 -3.19
C CYS A 101 3.10 -2.69 -1.92
N THR A 102 2.72 -1.43 -1.69
CA THR A 102 3.23 -0.58 -0.59
C THR A 102 2.41 -0.63 0.68
N VAL A 103 1.13 -1.00 0.58
CA VAL A 103 0.24 -1.03 1.75
C VAL A 103 0.53 -2.23 2.66
N LEU A 104 1.02 -3.35 2.13
CA LEU A 104 1.41 -4.53 2.91
C LEU A 104 2.58 -4.28 3.88
N PRO A 105 3.75 -3.73 3.44
CA PRO A 105 4.84 -3.43 4.36
C PRO A 105 4.46 -2.32 5.35
N LEU A 106 3.65 -1.33 4.92
CA LEU A 106 3.12 -0.32 5.83
C LEU A 106 2.27 -0.98 6.91
N PHE A 107 1.26 -1.78 6.54
CA PHE A 107 0.44 -2.57 7.46
C PHE A 107 1.27 -3.37 8.45
N SER A 108 2.30 -4.09 7.97
CA SER A 108 3.19 -4.87 8.84
C SER A 108 3.91 -3.98 9.85
N SER A 109 4.37 -2.80 9.42
CA SER A 109 5.04 -1.82 10.30
C SER A 109 4.10 -1.28 11.37
N ILE A 110 2.92 -0.75 11.02
CA ILE A 110 1.95 -0.22 12.00
C ILE A 110 1.45 -1.30 12.96
N HIS A 111 1.20 -2.52 12.48
CA HIS A 111 0.77 -3.62 13.33
C HIS A 111 1.85 -4.06 14.33
N LYS A 112 3.12 -4.15 13.90
CA LYS A 112 4.27 -4.43 14.79
C LYS A 112 4.49 -3.35 15.85
N ARG A 113 3.99 -2.14 15.61
CA ARG A 113 4.08 -0.98 16.52
C ARG A 113 2.88 -0.87 17.47
N GLY A 114 2.05 -1.90 17.56
CA GLY A 114 0.94 -1.95 18.52
C GLY A 114 -0.37 -1.37 17.99
N ALA A 115 -0.56 -1.24 16.68
CA ALA A 115 -1.90 -1.01 16.13
C ALA A 115 -2.78 -2.27 16.30
N GLY A 116 -4.04 -2.06 16.68
CA GLY A 116 -5.07 -3.09 16.70
C GLY A 116 -5.21 -3.75 15.32
N LEU A 117 -5.51 -5.05 15.30
CA LEU A 117 -5.55 -5.82 14.06
C LEU A 117 -6.68 -5.33 13.15
N GLY A 118 -7.85 -5.04 13.73
CA GLY A 118 -9.01 -4.55 12.97
C GLY A 118 -8.78 -3.21 12.27
N PRO A 119 -8.38 -2.14 12.97
CA PRO A 119 -8.03 -0.85 12.35
C PRO A 119 -6.88 -0.97 11.33
N ALA A 120 -5.88 -1.80 11.59
CA ALA A 120 -4.77 -2.02 10.66
C ALA A 120 -5.25 -2.68 9.35
N ILE A 121 -6.17 -3.64 9.43
CA ILE A 121 -6.75 -4.29 8.24
C ILE A 121 -7.69 -3.33 7.49
N ALA A 122 -8.46 -2.50 8.20
CA ALA A 122 -9.26 -1.47 7.57
C ALA A 122 -8.39 -0.50 6.75
N PHE A 123 -7.23 -0.10 7.29
CA PHE A 123 -6.24 0.69 6.55
C PHE A 123 -5.65 -0.06 5.35
N LEU A 124 -5.31 -1.34 5.53
CA LEU A 124 -4.78 -2.20 4.47
C LEU A 124 -5.73 -2.28 3.26
N TYR A 125 -7.03 -2.36 3.52
CA TYR A 125 -8.05 -2.41 2.48
C TYR A 125 -8.35 -1.02 1.88
N SER A 126 -8.47 0.01 2.72
CA SER A 126 -8.85 1.37 2.29
C SER A 126 -7.80 2.03 1.41
N GLY A 127 -6.51 1.82 1.69
CA GLY A 127 -5.38 2.46 0.99
C GLY A 127 -5.48 2.42 -0.54
N PRO A 128 -5.46 1.23 -1.17
CA PRO A 128 -5.57 1.13 -2.62
C PRO A 128 -7.00 1.41 -3.14
N ALA A 129 -8.03 1.26 -2.31
CA ALA A 129 -9.42 1.35 -2.74
C ALA A 129 -9.93 2.80 -2.86
N ILE A 130 -9.47 3.71 -1.98
CA ILE A 130 -9.92 5.11 -1.88
C ILE A 130 -8.87 6.10 -2.42
N ASN A 131 -7.95 5.63 -3.28
CA ASN A 131 -6.95 6.50 -3.88
C ASN A 131 -7.62 7.65 -4.66
N ILE A 132 -7.27 8.90 -4.33
CA ILE A 132 -7.83 10.11 -4.95
C ILE A 132 -7.72 10.08 -6.48
N LEU A 133 -6.59 9.60 -7.03
CA LEU A 133 -6.38 9.49 -8.48
C LEU A 133 -7.31 8.45 -9.10
N ALA A 134 -7.48 7.31 -8.43
CA ALA A 134 -8.37 6.26 -8.89
C ALA A 134 -9.84 6.72 -8.86
N ILE A 135 -10.24 7.48 -7.83
CA ILE A 135 -11.59 8.04 -7.71
C ILE A 135 -11.83 9.07 -8.81
N ILE A 136 -10.92 10.02 -9.02
CA ILE A 136 -11.05 11.04 -10.07
C ILE A 136 -11.12 10.38 -11.44
N LEU A 137 -10.26 9.41 -11.72
CA LEU A 137 -10.24 8.70 -12.99
C LEU A 137 -11.55 7.90 -13.21
N THR A 138 -12.01 7.21 -12.17
CA THR A 138 -13.30 6.49 -12.20
C THR A 138 -14.45 7.46 -12.46
N ALA A 139 -14.49 8.58 -11.73
CA ALA A 139 -15.54 9.60 -11.87
C ALA A 139 -15.56 10.23 -13.27
N ARG A 140 -14.38 10.43 -13.87
CA ARG A 140 -14.23 11.01 -15.22
C ARG A 140 -14.61 10.05 -16.33
N ILE A 141 -14.27 8.76 -16.21
CA ILE A 141 -14.47 7.76 -17.27
C ILE A 141 -15.84 7.08 -17.16
N LEU A 142 -16.21 6.67 -15.95
CA LEU A 142 -17.40 5.86 -15.67
C LEU A 142 -18.58 6.69 -15.12
N GLY A 143 -18.35 7.95 -14.77
CA GLY A 143 -19.36 8.86 -14.21
C GLY A 143 -19.28 9.03 -12.70
N LEU A 144 -19.80 10.17 -12.21
CA LEU A 144 -19.71 10.57 -10.81
C LEU A 144 -20.43 9.60 -9.86
N GLU A 145 -21.54 9.01 -10.29
CA GLU A 145 -22.31 8.05 -9.48
C GLU A 145 -21.45 6.84 -9.08
N LEU A 146 -20.71 6.28 -10.05
CA LEU A 146 -19.80 5.15 -9.79
C LEU A 146 -18.59 5.55 -8.96
N GLY A 147 -18.09 6.78 -9.12
CA GLY A 147 -17.04 7.33 -8.27
C GLY A 147 -17.46 7.40 -6.79
N ILE A 148 -18.66 7.92 -6.52
CA ILE A 148 -19.20 8.01 -5.16
C ILE A 148 -19.51 6.61 -4.60
N ALA A 149 -20.13 5.74 -5.39
CA ALA A 149 -20.41 4.35 -5.00
C ALA A 149 -19.12 3.59 -4.62
N ARG A 150 -18.04 3.82 -5.36
CA ARG A 150 -16.71 3.25 -5.05
C ARG A 150 -16.20 3.70 -3.69
N VAL A 151 -16.31 4.99 -3.36
CA VAL A 151 -15.86 5.51 -2.06
C VAL A 151 -16.68 4.93 -0.91
N ILE A 152 -18.01 4.97 -1.03
CA ILE A 152 -18.90 4.45 0.01
C ILE A 152 -18.69 2.94 0.18
N GLY A 153 -18.59 2.19 -0.92
CA GLY A 153 -18.28 0.77 -0.92
C GLY A 153 -16.94 0.48 -0.26
N ALA A 154 -15.87 1.15 -0.69
CA ALA A 154 -14.54 0.94 -0.12
C ALA A 154 -14.47 1.23 1.38
N VAL A 155 -15.07 2.34 1.85
CA VAL A 155 -15.11 2.67 3.28
C VAL A 155 -15.91 1.63 4.04
N SER A 156 -17.14 1.33 3.61
CA SER A 156 -18.02 0.37 4.29
C SER A 156 -17.40 -1.02 4.36
N PHE A 157 -16.89 -1.55 3.24
CA PHE A 157 -16.20 -2.84 3.21
C PHE A 157 -14.95 -2.85 4.08
N SER A 158 -14.13 -1.79 4.08
CA SER A 158 -12.92 -1.73 4.92
C SER A 158 -13.25 -1.85 6.41
N VAL A 159 -14.33 -1.18 6.85
CA VAL A 159 -14.77 -1.19 8.25
C VAL A 159 -15.38 -2.55 8.59
N ILE A 160 -16.23 -3.11 7.72
CA ILE A 160 -16.85 -4.42 7.94
C ILE A 160 -15.79 -5.52 8.03
N ILE A 161 -14.86 -5.56 7.07
CA ILE A 161 -13.77 -6.55 7.05
C ILE A 161 -12.88 -6.40 8.28
N GLY A 162 -12.51 -5.16 8.64
CA GLY A 162 -11.70 -4.90 9.82
C GLY A 162 -12.39 -5.35 11.12
N LEU A 163 -13.71 -5.10 11.26
CA LEU A 163 -14.50 -5.56 12.40
C LEU A 163 -14.61 -7.08 12.47
N ILE A 164 -14.86 -7.74 11.34
CA ILE A 164 -14.89 -9.21 11.26
C ILE A 164 -13.55 -9.80 11.69
N MET A 165 -12.44 -9.22 11.22
CA MET A 165 -11.11 -9.70 11.58
C MET A 165 -10.79 -9.47 13.07
N ALA A 166 -11.17 -8.33 13.65
CA ALA A 166 -11.07 -8.11 15.08
C ALA A 166 -11.91 -9.13 15.89
N PHE A 167 -13.08 -9.51 15.38
CA PHE A 167 -13.94 -10.51 16.03
C PHE A 167 -13.34 -11.92 15.97
N ILE A 168 -12.84 -12.34 14.81
CA ILE A 168 -12.20 -13.66 14.62
C ILE A 168 -10.96 -13.79 15.50
N TYR A 169 -10.10 -12.77 15.55
CA TYR A 169 -8.83 -12.78 16.27
C TYR A 169 -8.89 -12.14 17.67
N HIS A 170 -10.09 -12.00 18.24
CA HIS A 170 -10.29 -11.26 19.50
C HIS A 170 -9.44 -11.75 20.68
N LYS A 171 -9.06 -13.04 20.72
CA LYS A 171 -8.22 -13.60 21.79
C LYS A 171 -6.78 -13.08 21.71
N GLU A 172 -6.18 -13.13 20.52
CA GLU A 172 -4.84 -12.59 20.29
C GLU A 172 -4.82 -11.06 20.46
N GLU A 173 -5.90 -10.41 20.04
CA GLU A 173 -6.04 -8.96 20.17
C GLU A 173 -6.15 -8.53 21.63
N LYS A 174 -6.85 -9.28 22.49
CA LYS A 174 -6.89 -9.06 23.94
C LYS A 174 -5.52 -9.21 24.59
N VAL A 175 -4.78 -10.28 24.26
CA VAL A 175 -3.43 -10.49 24.81
C VAL A 175 -2.48 -9.37 24.40
N LYS A 176 -2.54 -8.91 23.15
CA LYS A 176 -1.74 -7.76 22.68
C LYS A 176 -2.19 -6.45 23.33
N ALA A 177 -3.50 -6.24 23.50
CA ALA A 177 -4.06 -5.08 24.18
C ALA A 177 -3.61 -5.00 25.64
N ASP A 178 -3.66 -6.11 26.36
CA ASP A 178 -3.25 -6.19 27.76
C ASP A 178 -1.73 -5.96 27.90
N ALA A 179 -0.93 -6.55 27.00
CA ALA A 179 0.52 -6.28 26.92
C ALA A 179 0.81 -4.80 26.63
N GLN A 180 0.02 -4.16 25.76
CA GLN A 180 0.17 -2.76 25.39
C GLN A 180 -0.28 -1.79 26.49
N ILE A 181 -1.27 -2.17 27.31
CA ILE A 181 -1.72 -1.40 28.48
C ILE A 181 -0.68 -1.49 29.62
N ALA A 182 0.04 -2.60 29.73
CA ALA A 182 1.10 -2.82 30.70
C ALA A 182 2.43 -2.09 30.35
N MET A 183 2.58 -1.60 29.12
CA MET A 183 3.74 -0.80 28.73
C MET A 183 3.57 0.66 29.20
N PRO A 184 4.62 1.30 29.74
CA PRO A 184 4.57 2.71 30.14
C PRO A 184 4.24 3.59 28.93
N GLU A 185 3.47 4.66 29.15
CA GLU A 185 3.12 5.60 28.08
C GLU A 185 4.39 6.20 27.48
N ILE A 186 4.58 5.93 26.19
CA ILE A 186 5.70 6.49 25.42
C ILE A 186 5.35 7.96 25.20
N ASP A 187 5.98 8.85 25.95
CA ASP A 187 5.88 10.29 25.73
C ASP A 187 6.29 10.63 24.28
N GLU A 188 5.46 11.42 23.60
CA GLU A 188 5.76 11.93 22.26
C GLU A 188 6.96 12.90 22.35
N ALA A 189 8.17 12.38 22.15
CA ALA A 189 9.40 13.18 22.22
C ALA A 189 9.52 14.28 21.15
N ARG A 190 8.57 14.41 20.21
CA ARG A 190 8.68 15.33 19.07
C ARG A 190 7.43 16.19 18.90
N PRO A 191 7.57 17.52 18.72
CA PRO A 191 6.44 18.41 18.47
C PRO A 191 5.76 18.08 17.14
N ILE A 192 4.43 17.99 17.14
CA ILE A 192 3.58 17.63 15.99
C ILE A 192 3.86 18.53 14.76
N TRP A 193 4.27 19.79 14.97
CA TRP A 193 4.62 20.71 13.90
C TRP A 193 5.82 20.23 13.07
N GLN A 194 6.85 19.63 13.69
CA GLN A 194 7.99 19.07 12.95
C GLN A 194 7.54 17.87 12.10
N THR A 195 6.72 16.98 12.66
CA THR A 195 6.19 15.82 11.93
C THR A 195 5.32 16.27 10.74
N ALA A 196 4.48 17.29 10.94
CA ALA A 196 3.65 17.88 9.89
C ALA A 196 4.50 18.53 8.79
N LEU A 197 5.55 19.27 9.15
CA LEU A 197 6.44 19.93 8.21
C LEU A 197 7.21 18.90 7.36
N HIS A 198 7.77 17.84 7.96
CA HIS A 198 8.46 16.79 7.23
C HIS A 198 7.53 15.97 6.33
N PHE A 199 6.32 15.67 6.81
CA PHE A 199 5.30 14.99 5.99
C PHE A 199 4.90 15.86 4.78
N LEU A 200 4.76 17.17 4.99
CA LEU A 200 4.44 18.12 3.93
C LEU A 200 5.58 18.25 2.92
N ILE A 201 6.84 18.23 3.37
CA ILE A 201 8.02 18.18 2.49
C ILE A 201 8.02 16.89 1.66
N LEU A 202 7.76 15.72 2.25
CA LEU A 202 7.69 14.45 1.51
C LEU A 202 6.58 14.42 0.46
N VAL A 203 5.40 14.92 0.82
CA VAL A 203 4.27 15.07 -0.11
C VAL A 203 4.63 16.04 -1.23
N ALA A 204 5.26 17.17 -0.90
CA ALA A 204 5.71 18.15 -1.89
C ALA A 204 6.76 17.54 -2.84
N ILE A 205 7.74 16.79 -2.33
CA ILE A 205 8.71 16.06 -3.14
C ILE A 205 8.01 15.12 -4.11
N LEU A 206 7.07 14.30 -3.63
CA LEU A 206 6.28 13.39 -4.47
C LEU A 206 5.50 14.13 -5.58
N VAL A 207 4.85 15.23 -5.22
CA VAL A 207 4.06 16.06 -6.16
C VAL A 207 4.97 16.67 -7.23
N PHE A 208 6.12 17.23 -6.85
CA PHE A 208 7.03 17.89 -7.79
C PHE A 208 7.82 16.88 -8.64
N VAL A 209 8.26 15.75 -8.08
CA VAL A 209 8.91 14.67 -8.84
C VAL A 209 7.97 14.14 -9.92
N ASN A 210 6.71 13.92 -9.57
CA ASN A 210 5.71 13.39 -10.48
C ASN A 210 4.97 14.47 -11.28
N TRP A 211 5.46 15.72 -11.26
CA TRP A 211 4.85 16.80 -12.03
C TRP A 211 4.99 16.50 -13.54
N GLY A 212 3.84 16.24 -14.17
CA GLY A 212 3.74 15.85 -15.57
C GLY A 212 3.88 17.02 -16.53
N LYS A 213 4.28 16.74 -17.77
CA LYS A 213 4.39 17.76 -18.82
C LYS A 213 2.97 18.22 -19.22
N PRO A 214 2.67 19.53 -19.20
CA PRO A 214 1.36 20.02 -19.63
C PRO A 214 1.14 19.74 -21.13
N ALA A 215 -0.10 19.41 -21.50
CA ALA A 215 -0.46 18.99 -22.85
C ALA A 215 -0.61 20.16 -23.84
N ASP A 216 -1.03 21.34 -23.37
CA ASP A 216 -1.58 22.38 -24.25
C ASP A 216 -0.77 23.70 -24.32
N SER A 217 0.29 23.89 -23.51
CA SER A 217 1.12 25.11 -23.60
C SER A 217 2.57 24.92 -23.13
N ASN A 218 3.53 25.43 -23.94
CA ASN A 218 4.95 25.58 -23.56
C ASN A 218 5.21 26.88 -22.78
N GLU A 219 4.15 27.62 -22.44
CA GLU A 219 4.22 28.88 -21.70
C GLU A 219 3.16 28.89 -20.59
N GLY A 220 3.51 29.47 -19.44
CA GLY A 220 2.64 29.57 -18.27
C GLY A 220 3.19 28.91 -17.00
N PHE A 221 2.49 29.12 -15.88
CA PHE A 221 2.86 28.63 -14.54
C PHE A 221 3.10 27.11 -14.48
N TRP A 222 2.29 26.34 -15.21
CA TRP A 222 2.37 24.88 -15.23
C TRP A 222 3.61 24.34 -15.95
N PHE A 223 4.05 25.00 -17.03
CA PHE A 223 5.30 24.67 -17.71
C PHE A 223 6.52 25.12 -16.90
N PHE A 224 6.46 26.29 -16.25
CA PHE A 224 7.51 26.78 -15.36
C PHE A 224 7.76 25.81 -14.19
N MET A 225 6.69 25.30 -13.56
CA MET A 225 6.78 24.28 -12.51
C MET A 225 7.39 22.96 -13.04
N PHE A 226 7.01 22.51 -14.25
CA PHE A 226 7.58 21.31 -14.86
C PHE A 226 9.08 21.47 -15.20
N ALA A 227 9.49 22.64 -15.71
CA ALA A 227 10.87 22.93 -16.08
C ALA A 227 11.80 22.99 -14.85
N ASN A 228 11.30 23.54 -13.73
CA ASN A 228 12.06 23.71 -12.49
C ASN A 228 11.87 22.58 -11.47
N LYS A 229 11.10 21.53 -11.81
CA LYS A 229 10.71 20.50 -10.85
C LYS A 229 11.87 19.84 -10.12
N TRP A 230 12.98 19.58 -10.81
CA TRP A 230 14.17 18.96 -10.22
C TRP A 230 14.91 19.88 -9.25
N PHE A 231 14.91 21.19 -9.49
CA PHE A 231 15.48 22.19 -8.57
C PHE A 231 14.63 22.34 -7.31
N ILE A 232 13.30 22.35 -7.47
CA ILE A 232 12.35 22.41 -6.35
C ILE A 232 12.48 21.15 -5.49
N THR A 233 12.53 19.97 -6.11
CA THR A 233 12.75 18.71 -5.40
C THR A 233 14.12 18.68 -4.71
N GLY A 234 15.19 19.15 -5.36
CA GLY A 234 16.53 19.21 -4.78
C GLY A 234 16.59 20.11 -3.55
N PHE A 235 15.97 21.29 -3.61
CA PHE A 235 15.89 22.21 -2.47
C PHE A 235 15.08 21.62 -1.30
N LEU A 236 13.93 21.00 -1.59
CA LEU A 236 13.13 20.30 -0.59
C LEU A 236 13.85 19.10 0.02
N GLY A 237 14.71 18.41 -0.75
CA GLY A 237 15.55 17.32 -0.27
C GLY A 237 16.64 17.76 0.71
N ILE A 238 17.22 18.95 0.51
CA ILE A 238 18.20 19.54 1.45
C ILE A 238 17.53 19.89 2.78
N GLY A 239 16.28 20.36 2.76
CA GLY A 239 15.51 20.63 3.97
C GLY A 239 15.08 19.38 4.77
N PHE A 240 15.37 18.18 4.26
CA PHE A 240 15.09 16.90 4.91
C PHE A 240 16.32 16.30 5.62
N ALA A 241 17.53 16.83 5.37
CA ALA A 241 18.79 16.45 6.02
C ALA A 241 18.99 17.22 7.33
#